data_AF-A0A9R1P3W2-F1
#
_entry.id   AF-A0A9R1P3W2-F1
#
_cell.length_a   1.000
_cell.length_b   1.000
_cell.length_c   1.000
_cell.angle_alpha   90.00
_cell.angle_beta   90.00
_cell.angle_gamma   90.00
#
_symmetry.space_group_name_H-M   'P 1'
#
loop_
_entity.id
_entity.type
_entity.pdbx_description
1 polymer ?
#
loop_
_entity_poly.entity_id
_entity_poly.type
_entity_poly.pdbx_seq_one_letter_code
_entity_poly.pdbx_strand_id
1 'polypeptide(L)'
;MRHLGRTAHNMSSSSLRKKSDTSLVRKVPCAALRGFLSTLQEVLFGTKLFVLFPAVLLAVVARYMRFGQVWLFVLSLIGLIPLAERLSFLTEQIAFYTGPTVGGLLNATFGNVTEVIIALFALREGKITVVKCSLLGSILSNLLLVLGTSLFFGGLANLGVEQPYDRKQADVSTGLLILGVLCQSMPLMLRYAVSAGEHAVNSDDSGLVLSRACSVLMILAYGAYLYFQLKTHRQLFEPQEVEDDGDDLVSEDEAVLGFTSAMVWLAVMTVITALLSEYVVSTIEAASKSWELSVSFISIILIPIVGNAAEHAGAIIFAFKNKLVSSIRSSEPVHTH
;
A
#
# COMPACT_ATOMS: atom_id res chain seq x y z
N MET A 1 -20.26 -14.00 -20.18
CA MET A 1 -19.27 -13.84 -19.10
C MET A 1 -19.01 -12.36 -18.95
N ARG A 2 -19.22 -11.78 -17.76
CA ARG A 2 -18.95 -10.34 -17.52
C ARG A 2 -17.48 -10.22 -17.16
N HIS A 3 -16.69 -9.64 -18.05
CA HIS A 3 -15.29 -9.30 -17.79
C HIS A 3 -15.23 -8.25 -16.67
N LEU A 4 -14.54 -8.56 -15.57
CA LEU A 4 -14.25 -7.58 -14.53
C LEU A 4 -13.18 -6.62 -15.05
N GLY A 5 -13.51 -5.33 -15.14
CA GLY A 5 -12.55 -4.28 -15.46
C GLY A 5 -11.40 -4.22 -14.44
N ARG A 6 -10.18 -4.11 -14.97
CA ARG A 6 -8.89 -4.11 -14.26
C ARG A 6 -8.56 -2.75 -13.64
N THR A 7 -8.12 -2.74 -12.38
CA THR A 7 -7.56 -1.52 -11.76
C THR A 7 -6.04 -1.49 -11.81
N ALA A 8 -5.43 -0.31 -11.62
CA ALA A 8 -3.96 -0.15 -11.68
C ALA A 8 -3.21 -1.01 -10.64
N HIS A 9 -3.82 -1.20 -9.47
CA HIS A 9 -3.27 -2.04 -8.41
C HIS A 9 -3.26 -3.54 -8.82
N ASN A 10 -4.34 -4.01 -9.47
CA ASN A 10 -4.45 -5.36 -10.04
C ASN A 10 -3.38 -5.64 -11.11
N MET A 11 -2.93 -4.59 -11.79
CA MET A 11 -1.89 -4.73 -12.80
C MET A 11 -0.47 -4.65 -12.17
N SER A 12 -0.30 -3.99 -11.01
CA SER A 12 1.00 -3.84 -10.32
C SER A 12 1.53 -5.19 -9.80
N SER A 13 0.71 -5.87 -9.00
CA SER A 13 0.94 -7.22 -8.47
C SER A 13 1.23 -8.23 -9.59
N SER A 14 0.47 -8.19 -10.68
CA SER A 14 0.65 -9.07 -11.84
C SER A 14 1.94 -8.77 -12.61
N SER A 15 2.41 -7.51 -12.67
CA SER A 15 3.68 -7.16 -13.32
C SER A 15 4.94 -7.64 -12.58
N LEU A 16 4.83 -7.80 -11.26
CA LEU A 16 5.84 -8.42 -10.40
C LEU A 16 5.73 -9.95 -10.39
N ARG A 17 4.67 -10.51 -10.99
CA ARG A 17 4.44 -11.96 -11.04
C ARG A 17 5.48 -12.65 -11.92
N LYS A 18 6.03 -13.75 -11.42
CA LYS A 18 6.84 -14.70 -12.18
C LYS A 18 5.97 -15.94 -12.45
N LYS A 19 5.91 -16.43 -13.70
CA LYS A 19 5.27 -17.71 -14.00
C LYS A 19 5.95 -18.81 -13.18
N SER A 20 5.21 -19.43 -12.27
CA SER A 20 5.70 -20.51 -11.42
C SER A 20 5.62 -21.83 -12.20
N ASP A 21 6.77 -22.47 -12.44
CA ASP A 21 6.78 -23.81 -13.04
C ASP A 21 6.23 -24.82 -12.02
N THR A 22 4.99 -25.28 -12.24
CA THR A 22 4.27 -26.26 -11.40
C THR A 22 4.82 -27.69 -11.54
N SER A 23 5.92 -27.88 -12.28
CA SER A 23 6.57 -29.17 -12.53
C SER A 23 7.06 -29.86 -11.26
N LEU A 24 7.42 -29.10 -10.21
CA LEU A 24 7.89 -29.63 -8.93
C LEU A 24 6.75 -30.13 -8.04
N VAL A 25 5.59 -29.47 -8.03
CA VAL A 25 4.43 -29.83 -7.18
C VAL A 25 3.63 -31.00 -7.76
N ARG A 26 3.71 -31.25 -9.08
CA ARG A 26 3.02 -32.36 -9.76
C ARG A 26 3.40 -33.75 -9.23
N LYS A 27 4.57 -33.89 -8.58
CA LYS A 27 5.10 -35.17 -8.05
C LYS A 27 4.54 -35.57 -6.68
N VAL A 28 3.72 -34.73 -6.03
CA VAL A 28 3.19 -35.01 -4.68
C VAL A 28 1.95 -35.92 -4.75
N PRO A 29 1.92 -37.08 -4.07
CA PRO A 29 0.86 -38.08 -4.22
C PRO A 29 -0.48 -37.70 -3.56
N CYS A 30 -0.48 -36.84 -2.54
CA CYS A 30 -1.69 -36.46 -1.82
C CYS A 30 -2.35 -35.21 -2.42
N ALA A 31 -3.62 -35.30 -2.84
CA ALA A 31 -4.32 -34.23 -3.56
C ALA A 31 -4.48 -32.93 -2.75
N ALA A 32 -4.80 -33.04 -1.45
CA ALA A 32 -4.91 -31.87 -0.56
C ALA A 32 -3.55 -31.20 -0.32
N LEU A 33 -2.49 -32.00 -0.12
CA LEU A 33 -1.13 -31.49 0.06
C LEU A 33 -0.59 -30.87 -1.22
N ARG A 34 -0.93 -31.44 -2.39
CA ARG A 34 -0.61 -30.89 -3.71
C ARG A 34 -1.27 -29.54 -3.91
N GLY A 35 -2.56 -29.41 -3.58
CA GLY A 35 -3.30 -28.14 -3.64
C GLY A 35 -2.71 -27.07 -2.74
N PHE A 36 -2.35 -27.44 -1.50
CA PHE A 36 -1.69 -26.51 -0.56
C PHE A 36 -0.29 -26.12 -1.02
N LEU A 37 0.51 -27.07 -1.53
CA LEU A 37 1.86 -26.78 -2.04
C LEU A 37 1.83 -25.93 -3.31
N SER A 38 0.81 -26.09 -4.17
CA SER A 38 0.65 -25.22 -5.34
C SER A 38 0.27 -23.80 -4.94
N THR A 39 -0.62 -23.62 -3.96
CA THR A 39 -0.99 -22.28 -3.49
C THR A 39 0.15 -21.63 -2.71
N LEU A 40 0.90 -22.41 -1.91
CA LEU A 40 2.12 -21.96 -1.25
C LEU A 40 3.19 -21.50 -2.27
N GLN A 41 3.39 -22.28 -3.34
CA GLN A 41 4.36 -21.93 -4.39
C GLN A 41 3.96 -20.64 -5.08
N GLU A 42 2.68 -20.48 -5.43
CA GLU A 42 2.19 -19.29 -6.11
C GLU A 42 2.27 -18.05 -5.23
N VAL A 43 1.91 -18.18 -3.96
CA VAL A 43 1.97 -17.07 -3.01
C VAL A 43 3.43 -16.69 -2.73
N LEU A 44 4.29 -17.62 -2.32
CA LEU A 44 5.65 -17.25 -1.89
C LEU A 44 6.64 -17.04 -3.05
N PHE A 45 6.57 -17.86 -4.09
CA PHE A 45 7.55 -17.86 -5.19
C PHE A 45 7.03 -17.22 -6.48
N GLY A 46 5.74 -16.85 -6.52
CA GLY A 46 5.13 -16.19 -7.67
C GLY A 46 5.52 -14.72 -7.84
N THR A 47 6.39 -14.15 -7.00
CA THR A 47 6.83 -12.74 -7.09
C THR A 47 8.32 -12.61 -7.34
N LYS A 48 8.75 -11.59 -8.09
CA LYS A 48 10.17 -11.23 -8.20
C LYS A 48 10.79 -10.84 -6.85
N LEU A 49 9.96 -10.41 -5.89
CA LEU A 49 10.37 -10.07 -4.51
C LEU A 49 10.58 -11.31 -3.62
N PHE A 50 10.46 -12.54 -4.15
CA PHE A 50 10.60 -13.76 -3.34
C PHE A 50 11.95 -13.84 -2.60
N VAL A 51 12.98 -13.22 -3.19
CA VAL A 51 14.34 -13.12 -2.65
C VAL A 51 14.39 -12.43 -1.27
N LEU A 52 13.39 -11.61 -0.95
CA LEU A 52 13.29 -10.86 0.31
C LEU A 52 12.57 -11.65 1.42
N PHE A 53 11.81 -12.71 1.11
CA PHE A 53 11.11 -13.52 2.13
C PHE A 53 12.02 -14.14 3.21
N PRO A 54 13.27 -14.57 2.91
CA PRO A 54 14.18 -15.01 3.96
C PRO A 54 14.38 -13.98 5.08
N ALA A 55 14.23 -12.68 4.80
CA ALA A 55 14.31 -11.63 5.82
C ALA A 55 13.24 -11.76 6.90
N VAL A 56 12.05 -12.28 6.56
CA VAL A 56 10.97 -12.55 7.52
C VAL A 56 11.41 -13.60 8.54
N LEU A 57 11.94 -14.73 8.07
CA LEU A 57 12.45 -15.78 8.95
C LEU A 57 13.65 -15.31 9.77
N LEU A 58 14.57 -14.57 9.13
CA LEU A 58 15.73 -13.99 9.81
C LEU A 58 15.33 -12.99 10.89
N ALA A 59 14.27 -12.18 10.69
CA ALA A 59 13.76 -11.27 11.71
C ALA A 59 13.24 -12.03 12.94
N VAL A 60 12.47 -13.11 12.73
CA VAL A 60 11.97 -13.96 13.82
C VAL A 60 13.13 -14.62 14.58
N VAL A 61 14.10 -15.18 13.85
CA VAL A 61 15.30 -15.78 14.46
C VAL A 61 16.12 -14.73 15.21
N ALA A 62 16.30 -13.53 14.64
CA ALA A 62 17.01 -12.42 15.28
C ALA A 62 16.33 -12.01 16.60
N ARG A 63 14.99 -12.00 16.64
CA ARG A 63 14.24 -11.75 17.87
C ARG A 63 14.49 -12.83 18.92
N TYR A 64 14.42 -14.10 18.55
CA TYR A 64 14.61 -15.23 19.46
C TYR A 64 16.04 -15.29 20.02
N MET A 65 17.04 -15.11 19.15
CA MET A 65 18.46 -15.11 19.51
C MET A 65 18.91 -13.81 20.20
N ARG A 66 18.00 -12.83 20.38
CA ARG A 66 18.32 -11.48 20.89
C ARG A 66 19.48 -10.82 20.14
N PHE A 67 19.50 -10.99 18.82
CA PHE A 67 20.43 -10.31 17.94
C PHE A 67 20.19 -8.79 18.02
N GLY A 68 21.19 -7.98 17.66
CA GLY A 68 21.14 -6.52 17.87
C GLY A 68 19.85 -5.87 17.35
N GLN A 69 19.27 -4.95 18.12
CA GLN A 69 17.96 -4.33 17.83
C GLN A 69 17.92 -3.64 16.46
N VAL A 70 19.06 -3.11 16.01
CA VAL A 70 19.21 -2.50 14.67
C VAL A 70 19.06 -3.53 13.55
N TRP A 71 19.62 -4.72 13.71
CA TRP A 71 19.47 -5.80 12.73
C TRP A 71 18.04 -6.32 12.69
N LEU A 72 17.39 -6.44 13.86
CA LEU A 72 15.98 -6.78 13.92
C LEU A 72 15.12 -5.73 13.20
N PHE A 73 15.42 -4.44 13.38
CA PHE A 73 14.75 -3.35 12.67
C PHE A 73 14.89 -3.48 11.14
N VAL A 74 16.12 -3.62 10.65
CA VAL A 74 16.41 -3.72 9.20
C VAL A 74 15.77 -4.96 8.58
N LEU A 75 15.93 -6.13 9.21
CA LEU A 75 15.35 -7.38 8.70
C LEU A 75 13.82 -7.32 8.67
N SER A 76 13.21 -6.67 9.66
CA SER A 76 11.75 -6.48 9.70
C SER A 76 11.28 -5.53 8.59
N LEU A 77 11.97 -4.42 8.35
CA LEU A 77 11.66 -3.52 7.23
C LEU A 77 11.79 -4.22 5.87
N ILE A 78 12.87 -4.97 5.66
CA ILE A 78 13.08 -5.71 4.41
C ILE A 78 12.02 -6.80 4.24
N GLY A 79 11.65 -7.50 5.33
CA GLY A 79 10.62 -8.53 5.30
C GLY A 79 9.20 -8.00 5.05
N LEU A 80 8.91 -6.75 5.41
CA LEU A 80 7.61 -6.12 5.15
C LEU A 80 7.38 -5.80 3.67
N ILE A 81 8.43 -5.53 2.88
CA ILE A 81 8.33 -5.23 1.44
C ILE A 81 7.59 -6.34 0.66
N PRO A 82 8.04 -7.62 0.67
CA PRO A 82 7.35 -8.68 -0.04
C PRO A 82 5.97 -9.01 0.57
N LEU A 83 5.78 -8.77 1.88
CA LEU A 83 4.48 -9.00 2.53
C LEU A 83 3.43 -7.98 2.08
N ALA A 84 3.80 -6.69 1.97
CA ALA A 84 2.91 -5.66 1.46
C ALA A 84 2.45 -5.97 0.03
N GLU A 85 3.37 -6.41 -0.83
CA GLU A 85 3.05 -6.84 -2.19
C GLU A 85 2.13 -8.07 -2.20
N ARG A 86 2.35 -9.04 -1.32
CA ARG A 86 1.48 -10.22 -1.25
C ARG A 86 0.09 -9.93 -0.70
N LEU A 87 -0.03 -9.03 0.27
CA LEU A 87 -1.32 -8.59 0.79
C LEU A 87 -2.14 -7.92 -0.31
N SER A 88 -1.51 -7.05 -1.11
CA SER A 88 -2.09 -6.47 -2.33
C SER A 88 -2.58 -7.55 -3.31
N PHE A 89 -1.71 -8.48 -3.70
CA PHE A 89 -2.05 -9.58 -4.60
C PHE A 89 -3.20 -10.47 -4.08
N LEU A 90 -3.17 -10.86 -2.82
CA LEU A 90 -4.21 -11.72 -2.24
C LEU A 90 -5.57 -11.02 -2.18
N THR A 91 -5.56 -9.71 -1.93
CA THR A 91 -6.77 -8.89 -1.93
C THR A 91 -7.38 -8.82 -3.32
N GLU A 92 -6.55 -8.69 -4.35
CA GLU A 92 -6.98 -8.77 -5.74
C GLU A 92 -7.58 -10.14 -6.08
N GLN A 93 -6.93 -11.24 -5.67
CA GLN A 93 -7.46 -12.60 -5.89
C GLN A 93 -8.86 -12.77 -5.30
N ILE A 94 -9.12 -12.15 -4.14
CA ILE A 94 -10.44 -12.16 -3.51
C ILE A 94 -11.43 -11.27 -4.29
N ALA A 95 -10.98 -10.12 -4.81
CA ALA A 95 -11.82 -9.19 -5.56
C ALA A 95 -12.47 -9.81 -6.80
N PHE A 96 -11.81 -10.79 -7.45
CA PHE A 96 -12.38 -11.55 -8.57
C PHE A 96 -13.67 -12.30 -8.20
N TYR A 97 -13.84 -12.70 -6.94
CA TYR A 97 -15.01 -13.46 -6.46
C TYR A 97 -16.07 -12.59 -5.79
N THR A 98 -15.70 -11.43 -5.26
CA THR A 98 -16.60 -10.58 -4.46
C THR A 98 -17.31 -9.48 -5.27
N GLY A 99 -16.94 -9.32 -6.54
CA GLY A 99 -17.49 -8.30 -7.44
C GLY A 99 -16.91 -6.89 -7.20
N PRO A 100 -17.21 -5.92 -8.08
CA PRO A 100 -16.49 -4.65 -8.14
C PRO A 100 -16.59 -3.81 -6.86
N THR A 101 -17.78 -3.73 -6.25
CA THR A 101 -18.00 -2.90 -5.05
C THR A 101 -17.26 -3.43 -3.82
N VAL A 102 -17.39 -4.73 -3.55
CA VAL A 102 -16.75 -5.36 -2.37
C VAL A 102 -15.26 -5.53 -2.61
N GLY A 103 -14.85 -5.89 -3.83
CA GLY A 103 -13.45 -5.90 -4.24
C GLY A 103 -12.81 -4.52 -4.08
N GLY A 104 -13.55 -3.47 -4.43
CA GLY A 104 -13.17 -2.07 -4.21
C GLY A 104 -12.85 -1.73 -2.77
N LEU A 105 -13.77 -2.06 -1.87
CA LEU A 105 -13.60 -1.82 -0.44
C LEU A 105 -12.47 -2.66 0.17
N LEU A 106 -12.35 -3.92 -0.26
CA LEU A 106 -11.29 -4.82 0.18
C LEU A 106 -9.93 -4.27 -0.22
N ASN A 107 -9.77 -3.82 -1.47
CA ASN A 107 -8.52 -3.22 -1.93
C ASN A 107 -8.19 -1.93 -1.18
N ALA A 108 -9.17 -1.05 -0.96
CA ALA A 108 -8.96 0.18 -0.21
C ALA A 108 -8.51 -0.07 1.25
N THR A 109 -8.98 -1.17 1.86
CA THR A 109 -8.64 -1.52 3.23
C THR A 109 -7.31 -2.29 3.31
N PHE A 110 -7.15 -3.32 2.48
CA PHE A 110 -6.02 -4.23 2.54
C PHE A 110 -4.78 -3.77 1.75
N GLY A 111 -4.94 -2.85 0.79
CA GLY A 111 -3.80 -2.20 0.11
C GLY A 111 -2.95 -1.37 1.08
N ASN A 112 -3.59 -0.65 2.00
CA ASN A 112 -2.90 0.16 3.01
C ASN A 112 -2.73 -0.54 4.37
N VAL A 113 -3.02 -1.85 4.47
CA VAL A 113 -3.08 -2.53 5.77
C VAL A 113 -1.74 -2.54 6.49
N THR A 114 -0.64 -2.60 5.75
CA THR A 114 0.71 -2.54 6.34
C THR A 114 0.92 -1.25 7.11
N GLU A 115 0.53 -0.10 6.53
CA GLU A 115 0.63 1.20 7.20
C GLU A 115 -0.28 1.28 8.43
N VAL A 116 -1.54 0.82 8.29
CA VAL A 116 -2.52 0.82 9.39
C VAL A 116 -2.03 -0.02 10.56
N ILE A 117 -1.46 -1.19 10.30
CA ILE A 117 -0.90 -2.09 11.32
C ILE A 117 0.28 -1.42 12.04
N ILE A 118 1.23 -0.83 11.30
CA ILE A 118 2.38 -0.13 11.88
C ILE A 118 1.89 1.03 12.76
N ALA A 119 0.93 1.82 12.27
CA ALA A 119 0.32 2.92 13.01
C ALA A 119 -0.35 2.43 14.30
N LEU A 120 -1.09 1.31 14.25
CA LEU A 120 -1.76 0.75 15.42
C LEU A 120 -0.77 0.31 16.51
N PHE A 121 0.31 -0.38 16.14
CA PHE A 121 1.35 -0.76 17.10
C PHE A 121 2.08 0.45 17.66
N ALA A 122 2.39 1.45 16.83
CA ALA A 122 2.99 2.71 17.29
C ALA A 122 2.08 3.47 18.26
N LEU A 123 0.76 3.53 17.99
CA LEU A 123 -0.22 4.10 18.93
C LEU A 123 -0.27 3.33 20.25
N ARG A 124 -0.26 1.98 20.19
CA ARG A 124 -0.27 1.12 21.38
C ARG A 124 0.96 1.34 22.26
N GLU A 125 2.12 1.60 21.67
CA GLU A 125 3.36 1.94 22.39
C GLU A 125 3.47 3.43 22.77
N GLY A 126 2.45 4.25 22.50
CA GLY A 126 2.47 5.69 22.79
C GLY A 126 3.38 6.52 21.87
N LYS A 127 3.85 5.93 20.77
CA LYS A 127 4.74 6.55 19.77
C LYS A 127 3.96 7.42 18.77
N ILE A 128 3.25 8.41 19.28
CA ILE A 128 2.38 9.30 18.48
C ILE A 128 3.17 10.02 17.36
N THR A 129 4.43 10.39 17.63
CA THR A 129 5.30 11.03 16.64
C THR A 129 5.55 10.10 15.44
N VAL A 130 5.78 8.80 15.68
CA VAL A 130 5.98 7.81 14.62
C VAL A 130 4.76 7.75 13.70
N VAL A 131 3.56 7.70 14.29
CA VAL A 131 2.28 7.65 13.56
C VAL A 131 2.07 8.90 12.71
N LYS A 132 2.25 10.09 13.30
CA LYS A 132 2.09 11.36 12.57
C LYS A 132 3.08 11.47 11.42
N CYS A 133 4.33 11.10 11.67
CA CYS A 133 5.40 11.12 10.67
C CYS A 133 5.19 10.08 9.56
N SER A 134 4.75 8.86 9.88
CA SER A 134 4.51 7.83 8.87
C SER A 134 3.33 8.16 7.96
N LEU A 135 2.23 8.70 8.51
CA LEU A 135 1.08 9.13 7.69
C LEU A 135 1.44 10.30 6.76
N LEU A 136 2.19 11.29 7.26
CA LEU A 136 2.68 12.39 6.43
C LEU A 136 3.64 11.88 5.36
N GLY A 137 4.54 10.98 5.74
CA GLY A 137 5.49 10.34 4.83
C GLY A 137 4.81 9.53 3.74
N SER A 138 3.72 8.82 4.03
CA SER A 138 2.91 8.09 3.04
C SER A 138 2.34 9.04 1.98
N ILE A 139 1.75 10.17 2.40
CA ILE A 139 1.27 11.21 1.48
C ILE A 139 2.42 11.75 0.61
N LEU A 140 3.57 12.08 1.21
CA LEU A 140 4.73 12.58 0.45
C LEU A 140 5.30 11.54 -0.51
N SER A 141 5.38 10.28 -0.08
CA SER A 141 5.86 9.16 -0.89
C SER A 141 4.99 9.02 -2.13
N ASN A 142 3.68 8.97 -1.94
CA ASN A 142 2.71 8.80 -3.02
C ASN A 142 2.73 10.00 -4.01
N LEU A 143 2.68 11.23 -3.50
CA LEU A 143 2.63 12.44 -4.33
C LEU A 143 3.95 12.83 -5.01
N LEU A 144 5.09 12.60 -4.37
CA LEU A 144 6.39 13.05 -4.91
C LEU A 144 7.21 11.88 -5.41
N LEU A 145 7.35 10.83 -4.62
CA LEU A 145 8.22 9.71 -4.98
C LEU A 145 7.56 8.85 -6.06
N VAL A 146 6.35 8.33 -5.83
CA VAL A 146 5.68 7.45 -6.79
C VAL A 146 5.26 8.22 -8.03
N LEU A 147 4.48 9.29 -7.86
CA LEU A 147 4.04 10.11 -8.98
C LEU A 147 5.25 10.70 -9.72
N GLY A 148 6.22 11.30 -9.02
CA GLY A 148 7.39 11.91 -9.67
C GLY A 148 8.28 10.92 -10.41
N THR A 149 8.58 9.75 -9.82
CA THR A 149 9.36 8.71 -10.53
C THR A 149 8.59 8.16 -11.71
N SER A 150 7.27 8.00 -11.60
CA SER A 150 6.46 7.56 -12.71
C SER A 150 6.43 8.54 -13.88
N LEU A 151 6.19 9.83 -13.62
CA LEU A 151 6.25 10.87 -14.67
C LEU A 151 7.64 10.96 -15.29
N PHE A 152 8.69 10.88 -14.47
CA PHE A 152 10.07 10.96 -14.92
C PHE A 152 10.46 9.79 -15.84
N PHE A 153 10.26 8.56 -15.38
CA PHE A 153 10.62 7.37 -16.15
C PHE A 153 9.65 7.11 -17.30
N GLY A 154 8.36 7.39 -17.12
CA GLY A 154 7.35 7.30 -18.18
C GLY A 154 7.59 8.29 -19.31
N GLY A 155 7.95 9.53 -18.98
CA GLY A 155 8.31 10.55 -19.95
C GLY A 155 9.65 10.26 -20.66
N LEU A 156 10.62 9.68 -19.96
CA LEU A 156 11.90 9.27 -20.57
C LEU A 156 11.72 8.09 -21.54
N ALA A 157 10.87 7.14 -21.20
CA ALA A 157 10.58 5.97 -22.04
C ALA A 157 9.71 6.32 -23.26
N ASN A 158 8.82 7.30 -23.13
CA ASN A 158 7.86 7.71 -24.15
C ASN A 158 8.16 9.12 -24.68
N LEU A 159 9.44 9.39 -24.94
CA LEU A 159 9.89 10.71 -25.34
C LEU A 159 9.22 11.15 -26.65
N GLY A 160 8.52 12.30 -26.61
CA GLY A 160 7.82 12.87 -27.76
C GLY A 160 6.36 12.41 -27.93
N VAL A 161 5.83 11.60 -27.02
CA VAL A 161 4.41 11.21 -26.98
C VAL A 161 3.73 11.88 -25.79
N GLU A 162 2.64 12.61 -26.03
CA GLU A 162 1.80 13.12 -24.95
C GLU A 162 1.09 11.96 -24.25
N GLN A 163 1.24 11.86 -22.94
CA GLN A 163 0.60 10.81 -22.15
C GLN A 163 -0.80 11.29 -21.74
N PRO A 164 -1.88 10.66 -22.23
CA PRO A 164 -3.24 11.10 -21.91
C PRO A 164 -3.53 10.85 -20.42
N TYR A 165 -4.26 11.77 -19.78
CA TYR A 165 -4.80 11.57 -18.44
C TYR A 165 -6.27 11.98 -18.37
N ASP A 166 -7.05 11.30 -17.52
CA ASP A 166 -8.45 11.67 -17.29
C ASP A 166 -8.55 12.87 -16.35
N ARG A 167 -8.90 14.03 -16.91
CA ARG A 167 -9.07 15.27 -16.16
C ARG A 167 -10.16 15.19 -15.10
N LYS A 168 -11.30 14.53 -15.38
CA LYS A 168 -12.40 14.46 -14.42
C LYS A 168 -12.02 13.63 -13.20
N GLN A 169 -11.33 12.51 -13.42
CA GLN A 169 -10.85 11.66 -12.34
C GLN A 169 -9.76 12.38 -11.51
N ALA A 170 -8.83 13.08 -12.19
CA ALA A 170 -7.77 13.84 -11.54
C ALA A 170 -8.33 15.01 -10.71
N ASP A 171 -9.34 15.73 -11.21
CA ASP A 171 -9.95 16.87 -10.50
C ASP A 171 -10.63 16.43 -9.20
N VAL A 172 -11.39 15.33 -9.24
CA VAL A 172 -12.04 14.78 -8.02
C VAL A 172 -10.98 14.37 -7.00
N SER A 173 -9.95 13.63 -7.43
CA SER A 173 -8.91 13.11 -6.54
C SER A 173 -8.05 14.24 -5.95
N THR A 174 -7.72 15.26 -6.77
CA THR A 174 -7.04 16.48 -6.32
C THR A 174 -7.88 17.26 -5.30
N GLY A 175 -9.20 17.37 -5.52
CA GLY A 175 -10.11 18.02 -4.58
C GLY A 175 -10.13 17.34 -3.20
N LEU A 176 -10.19 16.01 -3.16
CA LEU A 176 -10.10 15.23 -1.92
C LEU A 176 -8.73 15.35 -1.25
N LEU A 177 -7.65 15.35 -2.03
CA LEU A 177 -6.30 15.54 -1.52
C LEU A 177 -6.14 16.92 -0.86
N ILE A 178 -6.60 17.99 -1.51
CA ILE A 178 -6.60 19.36 -0.96
C ILE A 178 -7.41 19.41 0.33
N LEU A 179 -8.60 18.81 0.36
CA LEU A 179 -9.42 18.73 1.57
C LEU A 179 -8.68 18.01 2.70
N GLY A 180 -7.98 16.91 2.41
CA GLY A 180 -7.16 16.18 3.36
C GLY A 180 -6.00 17.00 3.92
N VAL A 181 -5.24 17.68 3.05
CA VAL A 181 -4.14 18.56 3.45
C VAL A 181 -4.63 19.73 4.30
N LEU A 182 -5.78 20.32 3.96
CA LEU A 182 -6.42 21.38 4.76
C LEU A 182 -6.83 20.85 6.14
N CYS A 183 -7.50 19.69 6.21
CA CYS A 183 -7.90 19.07 7.48
C CYS A 183 -6.70 18.71 8.36
N GLN A 184 -5.56 18.32 7.77
CA GLN A 184 -4.33 18.01 8.50
C GLN A 184 -3.58 19.26 8.96
N SER A 185 -3.58 20.32 8.16
CA SER A 185 -2.89 21.59 8.46
C SER A 185 -3.64 22.46 9.48
N MET A 186 -4.97 22.38 9.53
CA MET A 186 -5.80 23.20 10.44
C MET A 186 -5.44 23.03 11.93
N PRO A 187 -5.35 21.81 12.50
CA PRO A 187 -4.91 21.63 13.89
C PRO A 187 -3.48 22.12 14.15
N LEU A 188 -2.60 22.01 13.14
CA LEU A 188 -1.22 22.50 13.23
C LEU A 188 -1.18 24.04 13.29
N MET A 189 -1.92 24.71 12.39
CA MET A 189 -2.02 26.18 12.38
C MET A 189 -2.61 26.72 13.68
N LEU A 190 -3.67 26.08 14.21
CA LEU A 190 -4.27 26.48 15.48
C LEU A 190 -3.24 26.40 16.62
N ARG A 191 -2.46 25.33 16.68
CA ARG A 191 -1.41 25.18 17.70
C ARG A 191 -0.38 26.30 17.64
N TYR A 192 0.07 26.69 16.44
CA TYR A 192 1.02 27.80 16.27
C TYR A 192 0.39 29.15 16.60
N ALA A 193 -0.85 29.40 16.16
CA ALA A 193 -1.55 30.65 16.42
C ALA A 193 -1.81 30.86 17.93
N VAL A 194 -2.22 29.81 18.64
CA VAL A 194 -2.46 29.87 20.09
C VAL A 194 -1.16 29.95 20.88
N SER A 195 -0.08 29.30 20.42
CA SER A 195 1.24 29.40 21.04
C SER A 195 1.87 30.79 20.94
N ALA A 196 1.37 31.66 20.05
CA ALA A 196 1.83 33.04 19.88
C ALA A 196 1.04 34.07 20.72
N GLY A 197 -0.05 33.67 21.40
CA GLY A 197 -0.90 34.55 22.22
C GLY A 197 -0.80 34.28 23.73
N GLU A 198 -1.12 35.29 24.56
CA GLU A 198 -1.03 35.24 26.04
C GLU A 198 -2.05 34.32 26.75
N HIS A 199 -2.93 33.62 26.01
CA HIS A 199 -3.95 32.73 26.58
C HIS A 199 -3.57 31.24 26.39
N ALA A 200 -2.55 30.80 27.14
CA ALA A 200 -1.97 29.45 27.04
C ALA A 200 -2.77 28.34 27.75
N VAL A 201 -3.94 28.63 28.32
CA VAL A 201 -4.71 27.67 29.13
C VAL A 201 -5.87 27.12 28.30
N ASN A 202 -5.81 25.83 27.96
CA ASN A 202 -6.74 24.99 27.14
C ASN A 202 -6.36 24.76 25.65
N SER A 203 -5.12 25.05 25.24
CA SER A 203 -4.65 24.91 23.85
C SER A 203 -4.63 23.45 23.35
N ASP A 204 -4.19 22.50 24.18
CA ASP A 204 -4.12 21.08 23.81
C ASP A 204 -5.53 20.46 23.64
N ASP A 205 -6.48 20.82 24.49
CA ASP A 205 -7.86 20.29 24.40
C ASP A 205 -8.58 20.83 23.15
N SER A 206 -8.42 22.12 22.88
CA SER A 206 -8.97 22.76 21.67
C SER A 206 -8.38 22.16 20.38
N GLY A 207 -7.07 21.90 20.37
CA GLY A 207 -6.39 21.25 19.24
C GLY A 207 -6.85 19.81 19.02
N LEU A 208 -7.08 19.05 20.09
CA LEU A 208 -7.60 17.69 20.03
C LEU A 208 -9.06 17.64 19.53
N VAL A 209 -9.92 18.54 20.03
CA VAL A 209 -11.32 18.66 19.57
C VAL A 209 -11.36 18.98 18.08
N LEU A 210 -10.55 19.94 17.62
CA LEU A 210 -10.46 20.28 16.20
C LEU A 210 -9.94 19.10 15.36
N SER A 211 -8.88 18.42 15.81
CA SER A 211 -8.35 17.23 15.12
C SER A 211 -9.39 16.11 15.01
N ARG A 212 -10.20 15.89 16.06
CA ARG A 212 -11.31 14.93 16.04
C ARG A 212 -12.40 15.34 15.05
N ALA A 213 -12.80 16.62 15.04
CA ALA A 213 -13.78 17.13 14.08
C ALA A 213 -13.30 16.96 12.63
N CYS A 214 -12.04 17.30 12.35
CA CYS A 214 -11.40 17.06 11.05
C CYS A 214 -11.38 15.58 10.67
N SER A 215 -11.08 14.68 11.62
CA SER A 215 -11.09 13.23 11.36
C SER A 215 -12.48 12.69 11.00
N VAL A 216 -13.54 13.16 11.68
CA VAL A 216 -14.93 12.77 11.37
C VAL A 216 -15.34 13.30 9.99
N LEU A 217 -14.99 14.55 9.67
CA LEU A 217 -15.24 15.13 8.35
C LEU A 217 -14.55 14.33 7.25
N MET A 218 -13.29 13.92 7.47
CA MET A 218 -12.53 13.10 6.52
C MET A 218 -13.13 11.71 6.33
N ILE A 219 -13.60 11.06 7.40
CA ILE A 219 -14.28 9.75 7.30
C ILE A 219 -15.58 9.88 6.50
N LEU A 220 -16.36 10.94 6.73
CA LEU A 220 -17.60 11.20 5.98
C LEU A 220 -17.32 11.51 4.51
N ALA A 221 -16.32 12.36 4.23
CA ALA A 221 -15.89 12.67 2.87
C ALA A 221 -15.39 11.41 2.15
N TYR A 222 -14.62 10.56 2.84
CA TYR A 222 -14.16 9.29 2.30
C TYR A 222 -15.32 8.32 2.02
N GLY A 223 -16.28 8.18 2.94
CA GLY A 223 -17.46 7.35 2.73
C GLY A 223 -18.32 7.84 1.55
N ALA A 224 -18.49 9.16 1.42
CA ALA A 224 -19.17 9.76 0.28
C ALA A 224 -18.42 9.53 -1.03
N TYR A 225 -17.08 9.62 -1.02
CA TYR A 225 -16.24 9.30 -2.16
C TYR A 225 -16.35 7.83 -2.57
N LEU A 226 -16.28 6.88 -1.63
CA LEU A 226 -16.48 5.46 -1.93
C LEU A 226 -17.87 5.21 -2.52
N TYR A 227 -18.91 5.87 -2.01
CA TYR A 227 -20.24 5.77 -2.61
C TYR A 227 -20.30 6.34 -4.03
N PHE A 228 -19.62 7.47 -4.27
CA PHE A 228 -19.51 8.08 -5.58
C PHE A 228 -18.81 7.15 -6.58
N GLN A 229 -17.66 6.62 -6.18
CA GLN A 229 -16.81 5.74 -6.97
C GLN A 229 -17.48 4.39 -7.25
N LEU A 230 -17.96 3.70 -6.22
CA LEU A 230 -18.45 2.33 -6.36
C LEU A 230 -19.88 2.23 -6.92
N LYS A 231 -20.65 3.32 -6.90
CA LYS A 231 -22.07 3.28 -7.27
C LYS A 231 -22.49 4.37 -8.25
N THR A 232 -22.33 5.65 -7.93
CA THR A 232 -22.98 6.71 -8.75
C THR A 232 -22.23 7.02 -10.04
N HIS A 233 -20.90 6.98 -10.01
CA HIS A 233 -20.03 7.34 -11.13
C HIS A 233 -19.07 6.22 -11.48
N ARG A 234 -19.48 4.96 -11.28
CA ARG A 234 -18.67 3.76 -11.57
C ARG A 234 -18.09 3.77 -12.99
N GLN A 235 -18.83 4.31 -13.95
CA GLN A 235 -18.41 4.44 -15.36
C GLN A 235 -17.22 5.38 -15.59
N LEU A 236 -16.95 6.34 -14.69
CA LEU A 236 -15.75 7.18 -14.74
C LEU A 236 -14.50 6.45 -14.20
N PHE A 237 -14.69 5.37 -13.45
CA PHE A 237 -13.59 4.65 -12.79
C PHE A 237 -13.32 3.25 -13.39
N GLU A 238 -14.27 2.70 -14.17
CA GLU A 238 -14.06 1.53 -15.03
C GLU A 238 -12.95 1.84 -16.08
N PRO A 239 -11.91 0.99 -16.22
CA PRO A 239 -10.85 1.20 -17.20
C PRO A 239 -11.41 1.19 -18.62
N GLN A 240 -10.99 2.15 -19.45
CA GLN A 240 -11.15 2.02 -20.89
C GLN A 240 -10.28 0.85 -21.38
N GLU A 241 -10.87 -0.05 -22.15
CA GLU A 241 -10.14 -1.11 -22.85
C GLU A 241 -9.16 -0.45 -23.82
N VAL A 242 -7.89 -0.44 -23.47
CA VAL A 242 -6.83 -0.11 -24.42
C VAL A 242 -6.55 -1.40 -25.18
N GLU A 243 -6.91 -1.42 -26.47
CA GLU A 243 -6.48 -2.46 -27.41
C GLU A 243 -4.95 -2.57 -27.35
N ASP A 244 -4.46 -3.67 -26.79
CA ASP A 244 -3.03 -3.95 -26.59
C ASP A 244 -2.52 -4.62 -27.87
N ASP A 245 -1.99 -3.83 -28.82
CA ASP A 245 -1.30 -4.33 -30.00
C ASP A 245 0.21 -4.34 -29.71
N GLY A 246 0.70 -5.44 -29.11
CA GLY A 246 2.15 -5.75 -29.04
C GLY A 246 2.74 -6.14 -27.68
N ASP A 247 3.25 -7.38 -27.62
CA ASP A 247 4.24 -7.96 -26.69
C ASP A 247 3.87 -8.29 -25.20
N ASP A 248 3.32 -9.50 -25.04
CA ASP A 248 3.87 -10.62 -24.26
C ASP A 248 4.15 -10.53 -22.74
N LEU A 249 3.58 -9.56 -21.99
CA LEU A 249 3.71 -9.57 -20.51
C LEU A 249 2.46 -9.19 -19.71
N VAL A 250 1.28 -9.03 -20.31
CA VAL A 250 0.04 -8.78 -19.58
C VAL A 250 -0.92 -9.94 -19.83
N SER A 251 -0.63 -11.08 -19.20
CA SER A 251 -1.50 -12.27 -19.24
C SER A 251 -2.94 -11.87 -18.91
N GLU A 252 -3.93 -12.40 -19.64
CA GLU A 252 -5.32 -12.45 -19.19
C GLU A 252 -5.35 -13.07 -17.78
N ASP A 253 -5.54 -12.26 -16.75
CA ASP A 253 -5.43 -12.70 -15.36
C ASP A 253 -6.75 -13.29 -14.91
N GLU A 254 -6.86 -14.60 -15.03
CA GLU A 254 -7.82 -15.39 -14.28
C GLU A 254 -7.41 -15.48 -12.81
N ALA A 255 -8.38 -15.67 -11.91
CA ALA A 255 -8.10 -15.94 -10.51
C ALA A 255 -7.28 -17.24 -10.40
N VAL A 256 -6.02 -17.11 -9.96
CA VAL A 256 -5.07 -18.23 -9.82
C VAL A 256 -5.33 -18.99 -8.52
N LEU A 257 -5.85 -18.30 -7.50
CA LEU A 257 -6.20 -18.89 -6.21
C LEU A 257 -7.72 -18.96 -6.03
N GLY A 258 -8.21 -20.09 -5.52
CA GLY A 258 -9.58 -20.20 -5.05
C GLY A 258 -9.85 -19.26 -3.86
N PHE A 259 -11.08 -18.72 -3.77
CA PHE A 259 -11.51 -17.76 -2.76
C PHE A 259 -11.09 -18.11 -1.32
N THR A 260 -11.37 -19.34 -0.88
CA THR A 260 -11.05 -19.80 0.48
C THR A 260 -9.54 -19.82 0.75
N SER A 261 -8.76 -20.22 -0.26
CA SER A 261 -7.30 -20.23 -0.16
C SER A 261 -6.75 -18.80 -0.10
N ALA A 262 -7.29 -17.88 -0.91
CA ALA A 262 -6.88 -16.48 -0.90
C ALA A 262 -7.19 -15.82 0.46
N MET A 263 -8.36 -16.08 1.04
CA MET A 263 -8.74 -15.59 2.38
C MET A 263 -7.81 -16.13 3.49
N VAL A 264 -7.50 -17.44 3.47
CA VAL A 264 -6.59 -18.03 4.47
C VAL A 264 -5.19 -17.43 4.35
N TRP A 265 -4.67 -17.30 3.13
CA TRP A 265 -3.36 -16.69 2.90
C TRP A 265 -3.33 -15.21 3.27
N LEU A 266 -4.41 -14.46 3.01
CA LEU A 266 -4.52 -13.06 3.40
C LEU A 266 -4.40 -12.92 4.92
N ALA A 267 -5.13 -13.76 5.68
CA ALA A 267 -5.06 -13.77 7.13
C ALA A 267 -3.66 -14.13 7.64
N VAL A 268 -3.02 -15.16 7.08
CA VAL A 268 -1.65 -15.56 7.43
C VAL A 268 -0.66 -14.42 7.17
N MET A 269 -0.69 -13.81 6.00
CA MET A 269 0.20 -12.69 5.67
C MET A 269 -0.04 -11.50 6.58
N THR A 270 -1.30 -11.21 6.93
CA THR A 270 -1.64 -10.11 7.84
C THR A 270 -1.07 -10.34 9.24
N VAL A 271 -1.12 -11.58 9.74
CA VAL A 271 -0.52 -11.94 11.05
C VAL A 271 0.99 -11.80 11.02
N ILE A 272 1.65 -12.25 9.95
CA ILE A 272 3.11 -12.11 9.80
C ILE A 272 3.50 -10.63 9.70
N THR A 273 2.76 -9.83 8.92
CA THR A 273 2.94 -8.38 8.83
C THR A 273 2.76 -7.72 10.19
N ALA A 274 1.74 -8.11 10.98
CA ALA A 274 1.55 -7.61 12.33
C ALA A 274 2.75 -7.89 13.24
N LEU A 275 3.31 -9.10 13.18
CA LEU A 275 4.49 -9.48 13.95
C LEU A 275 5.74 -8.66 13.55
N LEU A 276 5.99 -8.48 12.26
CA LEU A 276 7.12 -7.66 11.80
C LEU A 276 6.92 -6.17 12.12
N SER A 277 5.69 -5.65 12.01
CA SER A 277 5.35 -4.28 12.37
C SER A 277 5.59 -4.00 13.85
N GLU A 278 5.25 -4.93 14.74
CA GLU A 278 5.60 -4.83 16.17
C GLU A 278 7.12 -4.76 16.37
N TYR A 279 7.90 -5.54 15.62
CA TYR A 279 9.35 -5.48 15.70
C TYR A 279 9.90 -4.14 15.21
N VAL A 280 9.41 -3.62 14.09
CA VAL A 280 9.78 -2.29 13.58
C VAL A 280 9.52 -1.21 14.63
N VAL A 281 8.29 -1.18 15.17
CA VAL A 281 7.90 -0.16 16.15
C VAL A 281 8.74 -0.28 17.42
N SER A 282 8.92 -1.48 17.97
CA SER A 282 9.69 -1.68 19.21
C SER A 282 11.18 -1.39 19.08
N THR A 283 11.75 -1.46 17.88
CA THR A 283 13.20 -1.25 17.63
C THR A 283 13.55 0.09 17.00
N ILE A 284 12.57 0.92 16.62
CA ILE A 284 12.79 2.20 15.92
C ILE A 284 13.68 3.18 16.69
N GLU A 285 13.56 3.24 18.02
CA GLU A 285 14.36 4.14 18.86
C GLU A 285 15.83 3.69 18.93
N ALA A 286 16.06 2.38 18.95
CA ALA A 286 17.40 1.81 18.93
C ALA A 286 18.08 2.03 17.58
N ALA A 287 17.34 1.88 16.48
CA ALA A 287 17.82 2.20 15.14
C ALA A 287 18.15 3.70 15.02
N SER A 288 17.26 4.57 15.51
CA SER A 288 17.47 6.02 15.56
C SER A 288 18.77 6.38 16.29
N LYS A 289 19.00 5.82 17.48
CA LYS A 289 20.22 6.06 18.26
C LYS A 289 21.47 5.54 17.57
N SER A 290 21.40 4.37 16.94
CA SER A 290 22.56 3.75 16.29
C SER A 290 22.94 4.40 14.96
N TRP A 291 21.98 4.95 14.23
CA TRP A 291 22.20 5.61 12.93
C TRP A 291 22.35 7.13 13.06
N GLU A 292 22.21 7.69 14.26
CA GLU A 292 22.20 9.13 14.52
C GLU A 292 21.14 9.88 13.68
N LEU A 293 20.06 9.18 13.33
CA LEU A 293 18.92 9.70 12.58
C LEU A 293 17.75 9.95 13.53
N SER A 294 16.98 11.01 13.30
CA SER A 294 15.78 11.26 14.10
C SER A 294 14.72 10.18 13.84
N VAL A 295 13.96 9.81 14.88
CA VAL A 295 12.79 8.92 14.77
C VAL A 295 11.81 9.45 13.72
N SER A 296 11.64 10.78 13.65
CA SER A 296 10.81 11.44 12.65
C SER A 296 11.30 11.19 11.22
N PHE A 297 12.60 11.29 10.95
CA PHE A 297 13.17 11.03 9.63
C PHE A 297 12.95 9.57 9.21
N ILE A 298 13.24 8.62 10.11
CA ILE A 298 13.00 7.19 9.87
C ILE A 298 11.52 6.94 9.57
N SER A 299 10.63 7.59 10.31
CA SER A 299 9.19 7.41 10.16
C SER A 299 8.62 8.06 8.90
N ILE A 300 9.14 9.24 8.47
CA ILE A 300 8.68 9.94 7.26
C ILE A 300 9.21 9.27 5.99
N ILE A 301 10.43 8.72 6.01
CA ILE A 301 11.09 8.23 4.80
C ILE A 301 11.02 6.70 4.70
N LEU A 302 11.50 5.96 5.72
CA LEU A 302 11.70 4.52 5.57
C LEU A 302 10.39 3.74 5.67
N ILE A 303 9.51 4.08 6.62
CA ILE A 303 8.26 3.34 6.83
C ILE A 303 7.35 3.39 5.59
N PRO A 304 7.08 4.55 4.96
CA PRO A 304 6.21 4.62 3.78
C PRO A 304 6.78 3.90 2.57
N ILE A 305 8.09 3.98 2.34
CA ILE A 305 8.74 3.26 1.23
C ILE A 305 8.49 1.76 1.35
N VAL A 306 8.55 1.22 2.57
CA VAL A 306 8.32 -0.20 2.82
C VAL A 306 6.83 -0.56 2.76
N GLY A 307 5.96 0.29 3.33
CA GLY A 307 4.50 0.10 3.34
C GLY A 307 3.91 0.08 1.94
N ASN A 308 4.40 0.94 1.05
CA ASN A 308 3.86 1.14 -0.30
C ASN A 308 4.80 0.61 -1.40
N ALA A 309 5.79 -0.21 -1.05
CA ALA A 309 6.80 -0.71 -2.00
C ALA A 309 6.18 -1.40 -3.23
N ALA A 310 5.08 -2.12 -3.04
CA ALA A 310 4.35 -2.79 -4.11
C ALA A 310 3.71 -1.79 -5.08
N GLU A 311 3.10 -0.73 -4.54
CA GLU A 311 2.48 0.33 -5.33
C GLU A 311 3.53 1.11 -6.13
N HIS A 312 4.67 1.41 -5.50
CA HIS A 312 5.80 2.10 -6.13
C HIS A 312 6.31 1.33 -7.34
N ALA A 313 6.55 0.02 -7.18
CA ALA A 313 7.06 -0.83 -8.26
C ALA A 313 6.07 -0.91 -9.42
N GLY A 314 4.77 -1.05 -9.13
CA GLY A 314 3.72 -1.04 -10.14
C GLY A 314 3.63 0.24 -10.94
N ALA A 315 3.58 1.38 -10.24
CA ALA A 315 3.46 2.69 -10.86
C ALA A 315 4.57 2.92 -11.90
N ILE A 316 5.82 2.64 -11.51
CA ILE A 316 6.96 2.80 -12.40
C ILE A 316 6.80 1.89 -13.64
N ILE A 317 6.43 0.62 -13.46
CA ILE A 317 6.23 -0.32 -14.58
C ILE A 317 5.11 0.15 -15.52
N PHE A 318 4.00 0.70 -15.00
CA PHE A 318 2.93 1.26 -15.85
C PHE A 318 3.35 2.48 -16.63
N ALA A 319 4.10 3.37 -15.98
CA ALA A 319 4.57 4.57 -16.63
C ALA A 319 5.50 4.26 -17.81
N PHE A 320 6.38 3.26 -17.65
CA PHE A 320 7.22 2.76 -18.75
C PHE A 320 6.39 2.28 -19.95
N LYS A 321 5.25 1.63 -19.71
CA LYS A 321 4.34 1.11 -20.75
C LYS A 321 3.39 2.16 -21.35
N ASN A 322 3.66 3.44 -21.13
CA ASN A 322 2.81 4.55 -21.55
C ASN A 322 1.38 4.53 -20.96
N LYS A 323 1.16 3.80 -19.85
CA LYS A 323 -0.15 3.72 -19.16
C LYS A 323 -0.15 4.70 -17.98
N LEU A 324 0.03 5.99 -18.28
CA LEU A 324 0.19 7.04 -17.26
C LEU A 324 -1.02 7.16 -16.32
N VAL A 325 -2.24 7.02 -16.83
CA VAL A 325 -3.47 6.99 -16.00
C VAL A 325 -3.39 5.90 -14.94
N SER A 326 -2.95 4.69 -15.32
CA SER A 326 -2.79 3.58 -14.39
C SER A 326 -1.67 3.86 -13.39
N SER A 327 -0.59 4.51 -13.81
CA SER A 327 0.50 4.89 -12.91
C SER A 327 0.10 5.94 -11.87
N ILE A 328 -0.60 6.99 -12.29
CA ILE A 328 -1.13 8.02 -11.39
C ILE A 328 -2.07 7.37 -10.37
N ARG A 329 -2.92 6.45 -10.82
CA ARG A 329 -3.85 5.69 -9.97
C ARG A 329 -3.15 4.81 -8.91
N SER A 330 -1.94 4.32 -9.16
CA SER A 330 -1.12 3.61 -8.16
C SER A 330 -0.29 4.52 -7.25
N SER A 331 -0.24 5.82 -7.54
CA SER A 331 0.51 6.82 -6.76
C SER A 331 -0.37 7.66 -5.84
N GLU A 332 -1.67 7.43 -5.81
CA GLU A 332 -2.61 8.04 -4.87
C GLU A 332 -2.84 7.05 -3.70
N PRO A 333 -2.90 7.49 -2.42
CA PRO A 333 -3.29 6.59 -1.32
C PRO A 333 -4.62 5.95 -1.67
N VAL A 334 -4.70 4.61 -1.67
CA VAL A 334 -5.77 3.82 -2.31
C VAL A 334 -7.15 4.32 -1.94
N HIS A 335 -7.70 5.17 -2.80
CA HIS A 335 -9.14 5.34 -2.97
C HIS A 335 -9.43 5.05 -4.45
N THR A 336 -9.14 3.82 -4.84
CA THR A 336 -9.26 3.37 -6.23
C THR A 336 -9.91 2.00 -6.27
N HIS A 337 -11.18 1.99 -6.70
CA HIS A 337 -11.69 1.06 -7.71
C HIS A 337 -12.68 1.76 -8.62
#